data_AF-A0ABD0RY60-F1
#
_entry.id   AF-A0ABD0RY60-F1
#
_cell.length_a   1.000
_cell.length_b   1.000
_cell.length_c   1.000
_cell.angle_alpha   90.00
_cell.angle_beta   90.00
_cell.angle_gamma   90.00
#
_symmetry.space_group_name_H-M   'P 1'
#
loop_
_entity.id
_entity.type
_entity.pdbx_description
1 polymer ?
#
loop_
_entity_poly.entity_id
_entity_poly.type
_entity_poly.pdbx_seq_one_letter_code
_entity_poly.pdbx_strand_id
1 'polypeptide(L)'
;VSTSGKLTAIPFWYQIHLDSEQSVSSFSEDSHWKQAAVVLQQPLMVSRGEWVKLSIQLHKSSISITAVKEDVLGADDVIREAEPVTSNS
;
A
#
# COMPACT_ATOMS: atom_id res chain seq x y z
N VAL A 1 -6.22 2.52 -3.29
CA VAL A 1 -7.32 1.57 -3.02
C VAL A 1 -8.38 1.68 -4.10
N SER A 2 -8.74 0.58 -4.77
CA SER A 2 -9.71 0.57 -5.89
C SER A 2 -11.18 0.41 -5.46
N THR A 3 -11.43 -0.21 -4.30
CA THR A 3 -12.76 -0.47 -3.76
C THR A 3 -12.80 -0.18 -2.26
N SER A 4 -13.86 0.48 -1.79
CA SER A 4 -14.07 0.71 -0.36
C SER A 4 -14.34 -0.60 0.38
N GLY A 5 -13.83 -0.74 1.60
CA GLY A 5 -14.04 -1.95 2.39
C GLY A 5 -13.16 -2.03 3.62
N LYS A 6 -13.03 -3.25 4.15
CA LYS A 6 -12.22 -3.57 5.31
C LYS A 6 -11.05 -4.46 4.89
N LEU A 7 -9.84 -3.91 4.92
CA LEU A 7 -8.62 -4.65 4.65
C LEU A 7 -8.23 -5.45 5.90
N THR A 8 -8.30 -6.78 5.80
CA THR A 8 -8.00 -7.70 6.92
C THR A 8 -6.74 -8.52 6.70
N ALA A 9 -6.32 -8.71 5.46
CA ALA A 9 -5.13 -9.48 5.12
C ALA A 9 -4.52 -9.00 3.80
N ILE A 10 -3.22 -9.28 3.64
CA ILE A 10 -2.44 -8.98 2.44
C ILE A 10 -1.94 -10.31 1.88
N PRO A 11 -2.61 -10.87 0.86
CA PRO A 11 -2.10 -12.05 0.17
C PRO A 11 -0.83 -11.69 -0.60
N PHE A 12 0.12 -12.62 -0.63
CA PHE A 12 1.35 -12.49 -1.40
C PHE A 12 1.82 -13.86 -1.91
N TRP A 13 2.58 -13.79 -2.98
CA TRP A 13 3.19 -14.92 -3.69
C TRP A 13 4.48 -14.43 -4.34
N TYR A 14 5.22 -15.35 -4.97
CA TYR A 14 6.53 -15.08 -5.54
C TYR A 14 6.51 -15.22 -7.05
N GLN A 15 7.28 -14.35 -7.71
CA GLN A 15 7.79 -14.59 -9.04
C GLN A 15 9.28 -14.91 -8.92
N ILE A 16 9.66 -16.12 -9.30
CA ILE A 16 11.03 -16.61 -9.20
C ILE A 16 11.62 -16.58 -10.61
N HIS A 17 12.57 -15.68 -10.84
CA HIS A 17 13.25 -15.56 -12.13
C HIS A 17 14.43 -16.52 -12.19
N LEU A 18 14.44 -17.40 -13.19
CA LEU A 18 15.53 -18.34 -13.44
C LEU A 18 16.61 -17.69 -14.30
N ASP A 19 16.17 -16.88 -15.26
CA ASP A 19 16.99 -16.02 -16.11
C ASP A 19 16.17 -14.78 -16.55
N SER A 20 16.64 -14.06 -17.58
CA SER A 20 15.99 -12.85 -18.11
C SER A 20 14.66 -13.10 -18.82
N GLU A 21 14.41 -14.33 -19.27
CA GLU A 21 13.25 -14.71 -20.08
C GLU A 21 12.31 -15.68 -19.33
N GLN A 22 12.86 -16.50 -18.43
CA GLN A 22 12.16 -17.58 -17.76
C GLN A 22 11.88 -17.24 -16.29
N SER A 23 10.63 -17.47 -15.89
CA SER A 23 10.22 -17.31 -14.49
C SER A 23 9.13 -18.29 -14.10
N VAL A 24 9.09 -18.63 -12.81
CA VAL A 24 8.09 -19.49 -12.20
C VAL A 24 7.25 -18.64 -11.25
N SER A 25 5.94 -18.72 -11.37
CA SER A 25 5.03 -18.08 -10.43
C SER A 25 4.58 -19.09 -9.37
N SER A 26 4.55 -18.68 -8.11
CA SER A 26 3.85 -19.44 -7.07
C SER A 26 2.34 -19.15 -7.04
N PHE A 27 1.82 -18.40 -8.02
CA PHE A 27 0.41 -18.14 -8.24
C PHE A 27 0.00 -18.52 -9.67
N SER A 28 0.29 -19.77 -10.04
CA SER A 28 -0.22 -20.40 -11.25
C SER A 28 -1.09 -21.59 -10.89
N GLU A 29 -1.99 -21.99 -11.80
CA GLU A 29 -2.93 -23.09 -11.59
C GLU A 29 -2.21 -24.45 -11.41
N ASP A 30 -1.08 -24.62 -12.08
CA ASP A 30 -0.19 -25.78 -12.01
C ASP A 30 0.83 -25.69 -10.86
N SER A 31 0.84 -24.61 -10.09
CA SER A 31 1.78 -24.44 -8.99
C SER A 31 1.49 -25.38 -7.83
N HIS A 32 2.53 -26.06 -7.35
CA HIS A 32 2.44 -26.84 -6.11
C HIS A 32 2.61 -25.99 -4.84
N TRP A 33 2.92 -24.70 -4.98
CA TRP A 33 3.10 -23.80 -3.85
C TRP A 33 1.76 -23.19 -3.44
N LYS A 34 1.46 -23.27 -2.14
CA LYS A 34 0.32 -22.54 -1.57
C LYS A 34 0.67 -21.05 -1.45
N GLN A 35 -0.32 -20.19 -1.61
CA GLN A 35 -0.18 -18.75 -1.38
C GLN A 35 -0.17 -18.46 0.12
N ALA A 36 0.44 -17.34 0.49
CA ALA A 36 0.48 -16.87 1.87
C ALA A 36 -0.29 -15.56 2.00
N ALA A 37 -0.72 -15.24 3.22
CA ALA A 37 -1.30 -13.94 3.54
C ALA A 37 -0.82 -13.47 4.90
N VAL A 38 -0.43 -12.20 5.00
CA VAL A 38 -0.26 -11.55 6.30
C VAL A 38 -1.61 -11.06 6.76
N VAL A 39 -2.10 -11.60 7.88
CA VAL A 39 -3.33 -11.13 8.53
C VAL A 39 -2.98 -9.90 9.36
N LEU A 40 -3.71 -8.81 9.12
CA LEU A 40 -3.54 -7.58 9.90
C LEU A 40 -4.16 -7.79 11.28
N GLN A 41 -3.37 -7.57 12.34
CA GLN A 41 -3.88 -7.64 13.71
C GLN A 41 -5.01 -6.61 13.93
N GLN A 42 -4.90 -5.44 13.31
CA GLN A 42 -5.93 -4.41 13.27
C GLN A 42 -6.34 -4.17 11.82
N PRO A 43 -7.56 -4.56 11.42
CA PRO A 43 -8.05 -4.30 10.07
C PRO A 43 -8.18 -2.81 9.78
N LEU A 44 -7.89 -2.41 8.54
CA LEU A 44 -8.01 -1.02 8.09
C LEU A 44 -9.33 -0.81 7.35
N MET A 45 -10.08 0.22 7.75
CA MET A 45 -11.20 0.72 6.97
C MET A 45 -10.67 1.64 5.88
N VAL A 46 -10.94 1.29 4.62
CA VAL A 46 -10.44 2.02 3.46
C VAL A 46 -11.57 2.43 2.54
N SER A 47 -11.45 3.59 1.93
CA SER A 47 -12.34 4.08 0.88
C SER A 47 -11.66 4.03 -0.47
N ARG A 48 -12.44 3.88 -1.54
CA ARG A 48 -11.95 4.03 -2.92
C ARG A 48 -11.26 5.38 -3.07
N GLY A 49 -10.06 5.37 -3.68
CA GLY A 49 -9.23 6.56 -3.87
C GLY A 49 -8.23 6.82 -2.75
N GLU A 50 -8.37 6.18 -1.57
CA GLU A 50 -7.39 6.32 -0.50
C GLU A 50 -6.12 5.54 -0.77
N TRP A 51 -5.04 5.94 -0.11
CA TRP A 51 -3.75 5.27 -0.14
C TRP A 51 -3.53 4.44 1.11
N VAL A 52 -2.98 3.24 0.91
CA VAL A 52 -2.51 2.36 1.98
C VAL A 52 -1.02 2.19 1.77
N LYS A 53 -0.25 2.61 2.76
CA LYS A 53 1.20 2.46 2.77
C LYS A 53 1.55 1.09 3.37
N LEU A 54 2.25 0.29 2.59
CA LEU A 54 2.83 -0.97 3.05
C LEU A 54 4.27 -0.73 3.47
N SER A 55 4.63 -1.22 4.65
CA SER A 55 6.03 -1.32 5.07
C SER A 55 6.42 -2.79 5.10
N ILE A 56 7.37 -3.14 4.25
CA ILE A 56 7.83 -4.51 4.04
C ILE A 56 9.26 -4.60 4.52
N GLN A 57 9.53 -5.56 5.39
CA GLN A 57 10.87 -5.84 5.91
C GLN A 57 11.20 -7.31 5.66
N LEU A 58 12.40 -7.56 5.14
CA LEU A 58 12.96 -8.89 5.02
C LEU A 58 14.13 -9.01 6.00
N HIS A 59 14.04 -9.94 6.93
CA HIS A 59 15.14 -10.28 7.81
C HIS A 59 15.40 -11.78 7.69
N LYS A 60 16.53 -12.14 7.07
CA LYS A 60 16.90 -13.51 6.68
C LYS A 60 15.80 -14.12 5.79
N SER A 61 15.10 -15.14 6.27
CA SER A 61 14.00 -15.83 5.59
C SER A 61 12.61 -15.42 6.07
N SER A 62 12.51 -14.38 6.91
CA SER A 62 11.24 -13.88 7.44
C SER A 62 10.86 -12.55 6.80
N ILE A 63 9.66 -12.53 6.21
CA ILE A 63 9.04 -11.32 5.67
C ILE A 63 8.04 -10.81 6.70
N SER A 64 8.16 -9.53 7.06
CA SER A 64 7.17 -8.80 7.86
C SER A 64 6.51 -7.74 6.99
N ILE A 65 5.18 -7.70 7.00
CA ILE A 65 4.39 -6.72 6.26
C ILE A 65 3.49 -6.02 7.27
N THR A 66 3.56 -4.70 7.32
CA THR A 66 2.59 -3.87 8.03
C THR A 66 1.89 -2.94 7.04
N ALA A 67 0.68 -2.53 7.40
CA ALA A 67 -0.12 -1.62 6.60
C ALA A 67 -0.64 -0.50 7.47
N VAL A 68 -0.58 0.72 6.96
CA VAL A 68 -1.20 1.89 7.55
C VAL A 68 -1.93 2.67 6.46
N LYS A 69 -3.00 3.36 6.83
CA LYS A 69 -3.61 4.35 5.94
C LYS A 69 -2.66 5.53 5.81
N GLU A 70 -2.47 6.03 4.61
CA GLU A 70 -1.66 7.23 4.39
C GLU A 70 -2.51 8.46 4.68
N ASP A 71 -2.09 9.24 5.67
CA ASP A 71 -2.72 10.53 5.97
C ASP A 71 -2.25 11.56 4.95
N VAL A 72 -3.17 12.03 4.10
CA VAL A 72 -2.91 13.15 3.20
C VAL A 72 -3.02 14.44 4.03
N LEU A 73 -1.99 14.73 4.83
CA LEU A 73 -1.81 16.06 5.41
C LEU A 73 -0.79 16.81 4.55
N GLY A 74 -1.28 17.73 3.70
CA GLY A 74 -0.40 18.71 3.05
C GLY A 74 -0.67 19.04 1.58
N ALA A 75 -1.92 19.27 1.17
CA ALA A 75 -2.21 19.85 -0.15
C ALA A 75 -3.15 21.07 -0.14
N ASP A 76 -3.59 21.56 1.03
CA ASP A 76 -4.53 22.70 1.13
C ASP A 76 -3.96 23.92 1.88
N ASP A 77 -2.67 23.96 2.24
CA ASP A 77 -2.08 25.06 3.03
C ASP A 77 -1.20 26.05 2.20
N VAL A 78 -1.32 26.06 0.87
CA VAL A 78 -0.63 27.05 0.01
C VAL A 78 -1.54 27.59 -1.09
N ILE A 79 -2.73 28.10 -0.75
CA ILE A 79 -3.35 29.26 -1.44
C ILE A 79 -4.19 30.02 -0.39
N ARG A 80 -3.52 30.75 0.51
CA ARG A 80 -4.10 31.95 1.11
C ARG A 80 -3.46 33.12 0.38
N GLU A 81 -4.12 33.59 -0.67
CA GLU A 81 -3.77 34.84 -1.33
C GLU A 81 -3.68 35.94 -0.27
N ALA A 82 -2.55 36.65 -0.26
CA ALA A 82 -2.38 37.86 0.51
C ALA A 82 -3.34 38.92 -0.04
N GLU A 83 -4.34 39.31 0.74
CA GLU A 83 -5.13 40.51 0.47
C GLU A 83 -4.20 41.73 0.44
N PRO A 84 -4.27 42.61 -0.57
CA PRO A 84 -3.52 43.85 -0.55
C PRO A 84 -4.15 44.80 0.48
N VAL A 85 -3.39 45.16 1.51
CA VAL A 85 -3.77 46.25 2.42
C VAL A 85 -3.78 47.54 1.60
N THR A 86 -4.96 47.97 1.14
CA THR A 86 -5.16 49.35 0.71
C THR A 86 -5.22 50.23 1.95
N SER A 87 -4.11 50.92 2.19
CA SER A 87 -4.03 52.05 3.12
C SER A 87 -5.04 53.11 2.70
N ASN A 88 -6.07 53.32 3.52
CA ASN A 88 -6.93 54.49 3.41
C ASN A 88 -6.61 55.43 4.58
N SER A 89 -5.95 56.54 4.20
CA SER A 89 -5.90 57.87 4.82
C SER A 89 -5.21 58.04 6.17
#